data_AF-A0AAV9L5Y5-F1
#
_entry.id   AF-A0AAV9L5Y5-F1
#
_cell.length_a   1.000
_cell.length_b   1.000
_cell.length_c   1.000
_cell.angle_alpha   90.00
_cell.angle_beta   90.00
_cell.angle_gamma   90.00
#
_symmetry.space_group_name_H-M   'P 1'
#
loop_
_entity.id
_entity.type
_entity.pdbx_description
1 polymer ?
#
loop_
_entity_poly.entity_id
_entity_poly.type
_entity_poly.pdbx_seq_one_letter_code
_entity_poly.pdbx_strand_id
1 'polypeptide(L)'
;MQGEINGLKILIRRESKSAHSIHCFAHQLQLTLVGVSKKCVEVGKLVVLISNTFNVLGSSFKHMDNLRDSQKSTIQVALDMGELTTGRGLNQQLGFSRACDTRWGSHYKSFNNFIIMFGSILEVLESLALDARSMDERAKAMGHLEACQTFEIAFMLHLMRDVLAITNELNKYLQKKKQDIANAMLLVEVTKRRLQVLKR
;
A
#
# COMPACT_ATOMS: atom_id res chain seq x y z
N MET A 1 3.35 -6.66 22.68
CA MET A 1 4.22 -6.21 23.80
C MET A 1 3.44 -5.69 25.00
N GLN A 2 2.19 -5.26 24.85
CA GLN A 2 1.29 -5.01 25.98
C GLN A 2 0.36 -6.21 26.15
N GLY A 3 0.67 -7.05 27.14
CA GLY A 3 -0.30 -7.95 27.76
C GLY A 3 -0.40 -7.50 29.21
N GLU A 4 -1.62 -7.27 29.69
CA GLU A 4 -1.93 -6.78 31.03
C GLU A 4 -1.47 -7.77 32.12
N ILE A 5 -1.44 -9.05 31.75
CA ILE A 5 -0.94 -10.17 32.54
C ILE A 5 0.11 -10.88 31.67
N ASN A 6 1.35 -11.01 32.18
CA ASN A 6 2.47 -11.70 31.50
C ASN A 6 3.00 -11.08 30.19
N GLY A 7 2.87 -9.76 30.00
CA GLY A 7 3.55 -9.09 28.88
C GLY A 7 5.08 -9.27 28.94
N LEU A 8 5.73 -9.53 27.80
CA LEU A 8 7.19 -9.75 27.69
C LEU A 8 8.02 -8.69 28.42
N LYS A 9 7.60 -7.42 28.38
CA LYS A 9 8.23 -6.31 29.13
C LYS A 9 8.24 -6.53 30.64
N ILE A 10 7.15 -7.05 31.20
CA ILE A 10 7.00 -7.34 32.63
C ILE A 10 7.91 -8.50 33.01
N LEU A 11 7.94 -9.56 32.20
CA LEU A 11 8.80 -10.73 32.42
C LEU A 11 10.29 -10.32 32.42
N ILE A 12 10.74 -9.55 31.42
CA ILE A 12 12.13 -9.07 31.34
C ILE A 12 12.50 -8.20 32.55
N ARG A 13 11.58 -7.33 33.01
CA ARG A 13 11.83 -6.49 34.20
C ARG A 13 11.91 -7.27 35.51
N ARG A 14 11.25 -8.43 35.61
CA ARG A 14 11.36 -9.31 36.78
C ARG A 14 12.76 -9.93 36.87
N GLU A 15 13.29 -10.37 35.73
CA GLU A 15 14.65 -10.94 35.64
C GLU A 15 15.75 -9.87 35.73
N SER A 16 15.51 -8.67 35.18
CA SER A 16 16.47 -7.57 35.20
C SER A 16 15.78 -6.23 35.47
N LYS A 17 15.88 -5.76 36.73
CA LYS A 17 15.27 -4.49 37.17
C LYS A 17 15.81 -3.27 36.41
N SER A 18 17.05 -3.34 35.93
CA SER A 18 17.70 -2.28 35.15
C SER A 18 17.38 -2.34 33.65
N ALA A 19 16.62 -3.33 33.18
CA ALA A 19 16.27 -3.45 31.77
C ALA A 19 15.32 -2.33 31.32
N HIS A 20 15.77 -1.56 30.33
CA HIS A 20 14.99 -0.53 29.69
C HIS A 20 14.32 -1.09 28.43
N SER A 21 13.00 -0.98 28.36
CA SER A 21 12.25 -1.36 27.17
C SER A 21 12.08 -0.14 26.28
N ILE A 22 12.82 -0.13 25.17
CA ILE A 22 12.71 0.88 24.12
C ILE A 22 11.76 0.33 23.05
N HIS A 23 10.75 1.11 22.67
CA HIS A 23 9.85 0.73 21.59
C HIS A 23 10.56 0.88 20.24
N CYS A 24 10.32 -0.06 19.34
CA CYS A 24 10.89 -0.02 17.99
C CYS A 24 10.44 1.25 17.23
N PHE A 25 11.39 2.05 16.76
CA PHE A 25 11.10 3.30 16.03
C PHE A 25 10.32 3.06 14.73
N ALA A 26 10.63 1.98 14.01
CA ALA A 26 9.87 1.56 12.84
C ALA A 26 8.39 1.29 13.19
N HIS A 27 8.14 0.67 14.34
CA HIS A 27 6.78 0.45 14.82
C HIS A 27 6.07 1.76 15.22
N GLN A 28 6.78 2.67 15.89
CA GLN A 28 6.24 4.00 16.25
C GLN A 28 5.87 4.83 15.02
N LEU A 29 6.74 4.83 13.99
CA LEU A 29 6.46 5.44 12.70
C LEU A 29 5.18 4.86 12.08
N GLN A 30 5.08 3.52 12.05
CA GLN A 30 3.92 2.83 11.49
C GLN A 30 2.63 3.20 12.24
N LEU A 31 2.64 3.22 13.57
CA LEU A 31 1.47 3.63 14.37
C LEU A 31 1.09 5.09 14.15
N THR A 32 2.08 5.97 14.00
CA THR A 32 1.85 7.39 13.71
C THR A 32 1.14 7.57 12.37
N LEU A 33 1.58 6.86 11.33
CA LEU A 33 0.93 6.88 10.01
C LEU A 33 -0.52 6.37 10.08
N VAL A 34 -0.79 5.31 10.89
CA VAL A 34 -2.17 4.87 11.16
C VAL A 34 -2.99 5.94 11.87
N GLY A 35 -2.42 6.59 12.89
CA GLY A 35 -3.13 7.62 13.63
C GLY A 35 -3.48 8.84 12.78
N VAL A 36 -2.56 9.28 11.92
CA VAL A 36 -2.76 10.47 11.07
C VAL A 36 -3.73 10.19 9.94
N SER A 37 -3.57 9.06 9.23
CA SER A 37 -4.46 8.68 8.12
C SER A 37 -5.93 8.53 8.54
N LYS A 38 -6.19 7.98 9.73
CA LYS A 38 -7.56 7.87 10.27
C LYS A 38 -8.26 9.21 10.49
N LYS A 39 -7.51 10.32 10.54
CA LYS A 39 -8.06 11.68 10.67
C LYS A 39 -8.38 12.32 9.31
N CYS A 40 -8.03 11.68 8.20
CA CYS A 40 -8.27 12.19 6.85
C CYS A 40 -9.32 11.31 6.17
N VAL A 41 -10.51 11.88 5.93
CA VAL A 41 -11.65 11.17 5.34
C VAL A 41 -11.35 10.75 3.91
N GLU A 42 -10.63 11.57 3.17
CA GLU A 42 -10.23 11.37 1.78
C GLU A 42 -9.33 10.13 1.65
N VAL A 43 -8.38 9.97 2.58
CA VAL A 43 -7.55 8.77 2.68
C VAL A 43 -8.39 7.54 2.99
N GLY A 44 -9.37 7.67 3.90
CA GLY A 44 -10.32 6.60 4.19
C GLY A 44 -11.12 6.16 2.96
N LYS A 45 -11.68 7.12 2.21
CA LYS A 45 -12.42 6.88 0.96
C LYS A 45 -11.55 6.15 -0.07
N LEU A 46 -10.31 6.61 -0.27
CA LEU A 46 -9.35 5.98 -1.17
C LEU A 46 -9.08 4.51 -0.79
N VAL A 47 -8.80 4.25 0.49
CA VAL A 47 -8.52 2.89 0.98
C VAL A 47 -9.72 1.97 0.76
N VAL A 48 -10.94 2.43 1.06
CA VAL A 48 -12.17 1.65 0.86
C VAL A 48 -12.41 1.37 -0.62
N LEU A 49 -12.27 2.38 -1.50
CA LEU A 49 -12.45 2.22 -2.93
C LEU A 49 -11.51 1.17 -3.52
N ILE A 50 -10.21 1.25 -3.20
CA ILE A 50 -9.21 0.29 -3.69
C ILE A 50 -9.49 -1.11 -3.16
N SER A 51 -9.84 -1.24 -1.87
CA SER A 51 -10.14 -2.53 -1.26
C SER A 51 -11.36 -3.18 -1.89
N ASN A 52 -12.42 -2.41 -2.13
CA ASN A 52 -13.65 -2.89 -2.78
C ASN A 52 -13.39 -3.29 -4.23
N THR A 53 -12.63 -2.46 -4.97
CA THR A 53 -12.24 -2.77 -6.35
C THR A 53 -11.48 -4.09 -6.41
N PHE A 54 -10.48 -4.28 -5.54
CA PHE A 54 -9.75 -5.56 -5.48
C PHE A 54 -10.64 -6.75 -5.08
N ASN A 55 -11.62 -6.55 -4.20
CA ASN A 55 -12.57 -7.62 -3.87
C ASN A 55 -13.43 -8.02 -5.08
N VAL A 56 -13.91 -7.03 -5.84
CA VAL A 56 -14.71 -7.25 -7.07
C VAL A 56 -13.88 -7.95 -8.15
N LEU A 57 -12.63 -7.52 -8.35
CA LEU A 57 -11.75 -8.18 -9.31
C LEU A 57 -11.36 -9.60 -8.87
N GLY A 58 -11.20 -9.80 -7.55
CA GLY A 58 -10.83 -11.09 -6.96
C GLY A 58 -11.99 -12.08 -6.83
N SER A 59 -13.24 -11.67 -7.05
CA SER A 59 -14.40 -12.56 -6.89
C SER A 59 -14.61 -13.54 -8.04
N SER A 60 -13.83 -13.42 -9.12
CA SER A 60 -13.92 -14.29 -10.30
C SER A 60 -12.54 -14.69 -10.81
N PHE A 61 -12.35 -15.99 -11.03
CA PHE A 61 -11.14 -16.52 -11.64
C PHE A 61 -10.89 -15.94 -13.04
N LYS A 62 -11.96 -15.71 -13.83
CA LYS A 62 -11.88 -15.12 -15.18
C LYS A 62 -11.30 -13.70 -15.15
N HIS A 63 -11.77 -12.86 -14.22
CA HIS A 63 -11.27 -11.49 -14.08
C HIS A 63 -9.82 -11.44 -13.63
N MET A 64 -9.45 -12.35 -12.73
CA MET A 64 -8.08 -12.55 -12.32
C MET A 64 -7.17 -12.99 -13.48
N ASP A 65 -7.65 -13.87 -14.37
CA ASP A 65 -6.90 -14.29 -15.55
C ASP A 65 -6.72 -13.14 -16.55
N ASN A 66 -7.79 -12.41 -16.87
CA ASN A 66 -7.72 -11.24 -17.74
C ASN A 66 -6.71 -10.20 -17.21
N LEU A 67 -6.72 -9.95 -15.90
CA LEU A 67 -5.76 -9.04 -15.27
C LEU A 67 -4.33 -9.57 -15.38
N ARG A 68 -4.10 -10.87 -15.14
CA ARG A 68 -2.78 -11.49 -15.26
C ARG A 68 -2.25 -11.43 -16.68
N ASP A 69 -3.11 -11.61 -17.68
CA ASP A 69 -2.70 -11.60 -19.08
C ASP A 69 -2.44 -10.18 -19.57
N SER A 70 -3.24 -9.21 -19.12
CA SER A 70 -2.98 -7.77 -19.35
C SER A 70 -1.63 -7.36 -18.73
N GLN A 71 -1.33 -7.79 -17.49
CA GLN A 71 -0.01 -7.56 -16.87
C GLN A 71 1.15 -8.15 -17.68
N LYS A 72 1.02 -9.41 -18.13
CA LYS A 72 2.05 -10.06 -18.93
C LYS A 72 2.29 -9.32 -20.24
N SER A 73 1.22 -8.87 -20.90
CA SER A 73 1.31 -8.09 -22.14
C SER A 73 2.09 -6.79 -21.93
N THR A 74 1.73 -6.01 -20.90
CA THR A 74 2.42 -4.76 -20.56
C THR A 74 3.90 -4.99 -20.23
N ILE A 75 4.22 -6.05 -19.46
CA ILE A 75 5.60 -6.42 -19.15
C ILE A 75 6.35 -6.80 -20.43
N GLN A 76 5.73 -7.56 -21.33
CA GLN A 76 6.35 -7.98 -22.58
C GLN A 76 6.68 -6.77 -23.46
N VAL A 77 5.73 -5.84 -23.63
CA VAL A 77 5.94 -4.59 -24.38
C VAL A 77 7.09 -3.78 -23.78
N ALA A 78 7.15 -3.63 -22.46
CA ALA A 78 8.24 -2.90 -21.81
C ALA A 78 9.61 -3.61 -21.91
N LEU A 79 9.62 -4.94 -21.98
CA LEU A 79 10.83 -5.71 -22.28
C LEU A 79 11.29 -5.50 -23.73
N ASP A 80 10.35 -5.53 -24.68
CA ASP A 80 10.62 -5.36 -26.10
C ASP A 80 11.13 -3.95 -26.43
N MET A 81 10.66 -2.94 -25.68
CA MET A 81 11.15 -1.56 -25.75
C MET A 81 12.48 -1.34 -24.99
N GLY A 82 13.00 -2.35 -24.30
CA GLY A 82 14.24 -2.25 -23.52
C GLY A 82 14.11 -1.43 -22.23
N GLU A 83 12.88 -1.11 -21.79
CA GLU A 83 12.61 -0.37 -20.56
C GLU A 83 12.75 -1.26 -19.31
N LEU A 84 12.54 -2.57 -19.47
CA LEU A 84 12.70 -3.57 -18.41
C LEU A 84 13.82 -4.54 -18.73
N THR A 85 14.40 -5.10 -17.66
CA THR A 85 15.36 -6.20 -17.75
C THR A 85 14.78 -7.48 -17.18
N THR A 86 15.25 -8.62 -17.66
CA THR A 86 14.90 -9.94 -17.12
C THR A 86 15.85 -10.31 -15.98
N GLY A 87 15.34 -10.98 -14.96
CA GLY A 87 16.14 -11.37 -13.80
C GLY A 87 15.33 -12.09 -12.73
N ARG A 88 16.02 -12.83 -11.85
CA ARG A 88 15.36 -13.60 -10.79
C ARG A 88 14.64 -12.65 -9.83
N GLY A 89 13.30 -12.73 -9.81
CA GLY A 89 12.45 -11.92 -8.95
C GLY A 89 12.02 -10.57 -9.54
N LEU A 90 12.40 -10.25 -10.77
CA LEU A 90 11.90 -9.08 -11.50
C LEU A 90 10.56 -9.39 -12.17
N ASN A 91 9.76 -8.35 -12.40
CA ASN A 91 8.51 -8.40 -13.18
C ASN A 91 7.51 -9.46 -12.68
N GLN A 92 7.50 -9.73 -11.38
CA GLN A 92 6.57 -10.68 -10.77
C GLN A 92 5.13 -10.20 -10.93
N GLN A 93 4.21 -11.17 -11.06
CA GLN A 93 2.77 -10.88 -11.04
C GLN A 93 2.40 -10.06 -9.81
N LEU A 94 1.69 -8.96 -10.06
CA LEU A 94 1.23 -8.10 -8.98
C LEU A 94 -0.06 -8.68 -8.44
N GLY A 95 -0.02 -9.13 -7.19
CA GLY A 95 -1.20 -9.61 -6.49
C GLY A 95 -2.00 -8.48 -5.84
N PHE A 96 -3.29 -8.74 -5.62
CA PHE A 96 -4.14 -7.97 -4.71
C PHE A 96 -3.69 -8.20 -3.27
N SER A 97 -2.66 -7.48 -2.85
CA SER A 97 -2.25 -7.51 -1.46
C SER A 97 -3.31 -6.74 -0.67
N ARG A 98 -4.20 -7.45 0.02
CA ARG A 98 -5.15 -6.83 0.95
C ARG A 98 -4.35 -6.06 1.98
N ALA A 99 -4.50 -4.75 1.96
CA ALA A 99 -3.78 -3.92 2.90
C ALA A 99 -4.30 -4.23 4.32
N CYS A 100 -3.39 -4.42 5.25
CA CYS A 100 -3.75 -4.63 6.64
C CYS A 100 -3.83 -3.28 7.33
N ASP A 101 -4.97 -2.98 7.97
CA ASP A 101 -5.22 -1.71 8.68
C ASP A 101 -4.14 -1.36 9.72
N THR A 102 -3.38 -2.37 10.18
CA THR A 102 -2.31 -2.21 11.16
C THR A 102 -0.95 -1.84 10.54
N ARG A 103 -0.80 -1.92 9.20
CA ARG A 103 0.49 -1.77 8.50
C ARG A 103 0.34 -1.03 7.16
N TRP A 104 0.50 0.29 7.19
CA TRP A 104 0.66 1.21 6.04
C TRP A 104 1.72 0.81 5.02
N GLY A 105 2.76 0.06 5.43
CA GLY A 105 3.67 -0.57 4.46
C GLY A 105 2.98 -1.51 3.46
N SER A 106 1.87 -2.15 3.84
CA SER A 106 1.06 -2.95 2.91
C SER A 106 0.17 -2.09 2.00
N HIS A 107 -0.33 -0.96 2.49
CA HIS A 107 -1.04 0.03 1.68
C HIS A 107 -0.15 0.59 0.57
N TYR A 108 1.15 0.84 0.85
CA TYR A 108 2.11 1.26 -0.17
C TYR A 108 2.13 0.29 -1.37
N LYS A 109 2.29 -1.02 -1.08
CA LYS A 109 2.32 -2.04 -2.13
C LYS A 109 0.97 -2.13 -2.86
N SER A 110 -0.14 -2.05 -2.13
CA SER A 110 -1.49 -2.06 -2.70
C SER A 110 -1.70 -0.89 -3.67
N PHE A 111 -1.38 0.33 -3.26
CA PHE A 111 -1.53 1.54 -4.09
C PHE A 111 -0.61 1.52 -5.30
N ASN A 112 0.64 1.11 -5.13
CA ASN A 112 1.58 0.97 -6.23
C ASN A 112 1.09 -0.06 -7.26
N ASN A 113 0.57 -1.21 -6.79
CA ASN A 113 -0.01 -2.22 -7.68
C ASN A 113 -1.24 -1.68 -8.39
N PHE A 114 -2.12 -0.96 -7.70
CA PHE A 114 -3.31 -0.35 -8.29
C PHE A 114 -2.95 0.62 -9.42
N ILE A 115 -1.93 1.48 -9.21
CA ILE A 115 -1.43 2.41 -10.23
C ILE A 115 -0.89 1.65 -11.45
N ILE A 116 -0.06 0.63 -11.25
CA ILE A 116 0.53 -0.14 -12.35
C ILE A 116 -0.55 -0.86 -13.17
N MET A 117 -1.58 -1.37 -12.49
CA MET A 117 -2.67 -2.13 -13.12
C MET A 117 -3.85 -1.25 -13.54
N PHE A 118 -3.75 0.08 -13.48
CA PHE A 118 -4.91 0.96 -13.56
C PHE A 118 -5.74 0.73 -14.83
N GLY A 119 -5.10 0.67 -16.00
CA GLY A 119 -5.78 0.38 -17.27
C GLY A 119 -6.54 -0.95 -17.24
N SER A 120 -5.86 -2.04 -16.86
CA SER A 120 -6.47 -3.38 -16.76
C SER A 120 -7.63 -3.43 -15.75
N ILE A 121 -7.55 -2.66 -14.66
CA ILE A 121 -8.63 -2.56 -13.68
C ILE A 121 -9.86 -1.93 -14.31
N LEU A 122 -9.69 -0.84 -15.06
CA LEU A 122 -10.80 -0.17 -15.75
C LEU A 122 -11.45 -1.10 -16.79
N GLU A 123 -10.66 -1.78 -17.61
CA GLU A 123 -11.15 -2.75 -18.61
C GLU A 123 -12.00 -3.85 -17.97
N VAL A 124 -11.56 -4.39 -16.83
CA VAL A 124 -12.31 -5.43 -16.13
C VAL A 124 -13.58 -4.87 -15.50
N LEU A 125 -13.56 -3.67 -14.93
CA LEU A 125 -14.75 -3.01 -14.38
C LEU A 125 -15.79 -2.71 -15.47
N GLU A 126 -15.34 -2.30 -16.66
CA GLU A 126 -16.21 -2.09 -17.82
C GLU A 126 -16.81 -3.42 -18.31
N SER A 127 -16.00 -4.46 -18.46
CA SER A 127 -16.48 -5.80 -18.81
C SER A 127 -17.50 -6.34 -17.79
N LEU A 128 -17.28 -6.09 -16.50
CA LEU A 128 -18.23 -6.44 -15.43
C LEU A 128 -19.56 -5.71 -15.55
N ALA A 129 -19.55 -4.43 -15.93
CA ALA A 129 -20.78 -3.67 -16.14
C ALA A 129 -21.57 -4.18 -17.35
N LEU A 130 -20.87 -4.59 -18.42
CA LEU A 130 -21.45 -5.18 -19.62
C LEU A 130 -22.04 -6.57 -19.35
N ASP A 131 -21.30 -7.43 -18.66
CA ASP A 131 -21.67 -8.83 -18.36
C ASP A 131 -22.64 -8.98 -17.16
N ALA A 132 -23.03 -7.86 -16.52
CA ALA A 132 -23.86 -7.86 -15.31
C ALA A 132 -25.22 -8.55 -15.51
N ARG A 133 -25.62 -9.39 -14.54
CA ARG A 133 -26.89 -10.13 -14.57
C ARG A 133 -28.05 -9.35 -13.99
N SER A 134 -27.76 -8.27 -13.27
CA SER A 134 -28.75 -7.39 -12.68
C SER A 134 -28.35 -5.91 -12.80
N MET A 135 -29.33 -5.03 -12.69
CA MET A 135 -29.09 -3.58 -12.66
C MET A 135 -28.25 -3.15 -11.44
N ASP A 136 -28.37 -3.86 -10.31
CA ASP A 136 -27.57 -3.59 -9.10
C ASP A 136 -26.09 -3.93 -9.33
N GLU A 137 -25.79 -5.09 -9.92
CA GLU A 137 -24.41 -5.46 -10.30
C GLU A 137 -23.81 -4.47 -11.28
N ARG A 138 -24.57 -4.08 -12.30
CA ARG A 138 -24.15 -3.08 -13.29
C ARG A 138 -23.85 -1.74 -12.63
N ALA A 139 -24.76 -1.24 -11.80
CA ALA A 139 -24.61 0.04 -11.11
C ALA A 139 -23.38 0.04 -10.18
N LYS A 140 -23.11 -1.07 -9.48
CA LYS A 140 -21.90 -1.20 -8.64
C LYS A 140 -20.62 -1.17 -9.47
N ALA A 141 -20.56 -1.91 -10.57
CA ALA A 141 -19.39 -1.94 -11.45
C ALA A 141 -19.11 -0.56 -12.07
N MET A 142 -20.15 0.10 -12.61
CA MET A 142 -20.04 1.46 -13.14
C MET A 142 -19.65 2.47 -12.06
N GLY A 143 -20.25 2.39 -10.86
CA GLY A 143 -19.92 3.28 -9.75
C GLY A 143 -18.45 3.17 -9.32
N HIS A 144 -17.88 1.96 -9.33
CA HIS A 144 -16.45 1.79 -9.10
C HIS A 144 -15.60 2.35 -10.26
N LEU A 145 -16.00 2.12 -11.50
CA LEU A 145 -15.32 2.62 -12.69
C LEU A 145 -15.23 4.16 -12.67
N GLU A 146 -16.38 4.82 -12.51
CA GLU A 146 -16.50 6.28 -12.45
C GLU A 146 -15.68 6.85 -11.28
N ALA A 147 -15.78 6.24 -10.09
CA ALA A 147 -15.03 6.68 -8.92
C ALA A 147 -13.51 6.62 -9.15
N CYS A 148 -13.00 5.55 -9.79
CA CYS A 148 -11.58 5.40 -10.11
C CYS A 148 -11.07 6.48 -11.08
N GLN A 149 -11.95 7.04 -11.91
CA GLN A 149 -11.62 8.03 -12.94
C GLN A 149 -11.75 9.48 -12.45
N THR A 150 -12.19 9.70 -11.21
CA THR A 150 -12.24 11.06 -10.64
C THR A 150 -10.83 11.61 -10.40
N PHE A 151 -10.66 12.91 -10.62
CA PHE A 151 -9.39 13.59 -10.37
C PHE A 151 -8.97 13.46 -8.90
N GLU A 152 -9.92 13.58 -7.97
CA GLU A 152 -9.68 13.49 -6.54
C GLU A 152 -9.09 12.14 -6.15
N ILE A 153 -9.62 11.04 -6.68
CA ILE A 153 -9.08 9.70 -6.40
C ILE A 153 -7.72 9.51 -7.05
N ALA A 154 -7.54 9.91 -8.31
CA ALA A 154 -6.25 9.81 -8.99
C ALA A 154 -5.16 10.61 -8.25
N PHE A 155 -5.45 11.86 -7.91
CA PHE A 155 -4.55 12.73 -7.16
C PHE A 155 -4.22 12.13 -5.79
N MET A 156 -5.22 11.72 -5.01
CA MET A 156 -5.02 11.13 -3.69
C MET A 156 -4.23 9.82 -3.75
N LEU A 157 -4.48 8.99 -4.76
CA LEU A 157 -3.74 7.75 -4.97
C LEU A 157 -2.25 8.00 -5.18
N HIS A 158 -1.91 8.92 -6.09
CA HIS A 158 -0.51 9.26 -6.38
C HIS A 158 0.17 9.95 -5.19
N LEU A 159 -0.50 10.93 -4.56
CA LEU A 159 0.01 11.61 -3.37
C LEU A 159 0.29 10.64 -2.23
N MET A 160 -0.66 9.75 -1.94
CA MET A 160 -0.50 8.76 -0.87
C MET A 160 0.56 7.72 -1.22
N ARG A 161 0.70 7.32 -2.48
CA ARG A 161 1.80 6.45 -2.91
C ARG A 161 3.15 7.11 -2.62
N ASP A 162 3.32 8.40 -2.91
CA ASP A 162 4.58 9.12 -2.70
C ASP A 162 4.90 9.31 -1.21
N VAL A 163 3.91 9.70 -0.40
CA VAL A 163 4.04 9.78 1.07
C VAL A 163 4.44 8.43 1.65
N LEU A 164 3.82 7.35 1.18
CA LEU A 164 4.11 6.00 1.64
C LEU A 164 5.45 5.48 1.12
N ALA A 165 5.91 5.89 -0.06
CA ALA A 165 7.23 5.54 -0.58
C ALA A 165 8.34 6.12 0.33
N ILE A 166 8.24 7.41 0.64
CA ILE A 166 9.20 8.13 1.50
C ILE A 166 9.23 7.50 2.90
N THR A 167 8.06 7.27 3.49
CA THR A 167 7.97 6.73 4.86
C THR A 167 8.36 5.24 4.94
N ASN A 168 8.08 4.45 3.89
CA ASN A 168 8.50 3.06 3.81
C ASN A 168 10.02 2.92 3.68
N GLU A 169 10.67 3.84 2.98
CA GLU A 169 12.13 3.90 2.92
C GLU A 169 12.72 4.09 4.32
N LEU A 170 12.28 5.12 5.06
CA LEU A 170 12.67 5.33 6.45
C LEU A 170 12.42 4.09 7.32
N ASN A 171 11.25 3.47 7.18
CA ASN A 171 10.88 2.26 7.91
C ASN A 171 11.86 1.10 7.67
N LYS A 172 12.33 0.91 6.43
CA LYS A 172 13.35 -0.10 6.10
C LYS A 172 14.70 0.22 6.73
N TYR A 173 15.12 1.48 6.72
CA TYR A 173 16.37 1.89 7.35
C TYR A 173 16.34 1.70 8.87
N LEU A 174 15.24 2.08 9.53
CA LEU A 174 15.07 1.91 10.98
C LEU A 174 15.08 0.44 11.44
N GLN A 175 14.89 -0.51 10.52
CA GLN A 175 14.91 -1.95 10.79
C GLN A 175 16.26 -2.61 10.47
N LYS A 176 17.24 -1.87 9.93
CA LYS A 176 18.57 -2.43 9.66
C LYS A 176 19.29 -2.75 10.98
N LYS A 177 19.94 -3.92 11.03
CA LYS A 177 20.69 -4.39 12.22
C LYS A 177 21.82 -3.43 12.64
N LYS A 178 22.45 -2.76 11.68
CA LYS A 178 23.55 -1.81 11.91
C LYS A 178 23.03 -0.39 11.77
N GLN A 179 22.31 0.09 12.79
CA GLN A 179 21.79 1.46 12.83
C GLN A 179 22.06 2.07 14.20
N ASP A 180 22.68 3.25 14.23
CA ASP A 180 22.82 4.06 15.44
C ASP A 180 21.79 5.20 15.46
N ILE A 181 21.67 5.84 16.63
CA ILE A 181 20.65 6.85 16.88
C ILE A 181 20.90 8.16 16.12
N ALA A 182 22.16 8.53 15.90
CA ALA A 182 22.52 9.75 15.18
C ALA A 182 22.13 9.63 13.70
N ASN A 183 22.45 8.50 13.08
CA ASN A 183 22.04 8.19 11.72
C ASN A 183 20.51 8.06 11.61
N ALA A 184 19.83 7.48 12.59
CA ALA A 184 18.37 7.43 12.60
C ALA A 184 17.75 8.84 12.63
N MET A 185 18.29 9.76 13.43
CA MET A 185 17.83 11.16 13.47
C MET A 185 18.05 11.89 12.15
N LEU A 186 19.20 11.70 11.51
CA LEU A 186 19.47 12.28 10.18
C LEU A 186 18.46 11.80 9.13
N LEU A 187 18.14 10.50 9.13
CA LEU A 187 17.14 9.93 8.22
C LEU A 187 15.73 10.48 8.48
N VAL A 188 15.36 10.71 9.74
CA VAL A 188 14.08 11.35 10.09
C VAL A 188 14.02 12.77 9.52
N GLU A 189 15.10 13.56 9.65
CA GLU A 189 15.13 14.92 9.10
C GLU A 189 15.09 14.94 7.56
N VAL A 190 15.79 14.01 6.90
CA VAL A 190 15.68 13.83 5.44
C VAL A 190 14.26 13.47 5.03
N THR A 191 13.63 12.52 5.74
CA THR A 191 12.24 12.10 5.48
C THR A 191 11.27 13.27 5.63
N LYS A 192 11.42 14.05 6.70
CA LYS A 192 10.62 15.26 6.95
C LYS A 192 10.77 16.27 5.82
N ARG A 193 11.99 16.58 5.39
CA ARG A 193 12.23 17.50 4.27
C ARG A 193 11.57 17.02 2.99
N ARG A 194 11.69 15.73 2.66
CA ARG A 194 11.04 15.13 1.47
C ARG A 194 9.52 15.24 1.54
N LEU A 195 8.91 15.00 2.70
CA LEU A 195 7.47 15.18 2.89
C LEU A 195 7.04 16.66 2.78
N GLN A 196 7.88 17.60 3.22
CA GLN A 196 7.60 19.04 3.08
C GLN A 196 7.66 19.52 1.62
N VAL A 197 8.49 18.88 0.79
CA VAL A 197 8.53 19.18 -0.66
C VAL A 197 7.20 18.82 -1.31
N LEU A 198 6.55 17.71 -0.92
CA LEU A 198 5.22 17.33 -1.45
C LEU A 198 4.09 18.30 -1.08
N LYS A 199 4.32 19.21 -0.13
CA LYS A 199 3.34 20.25 0.25
C LYS A 199 3.39 21.46 -0.68
N ARG A 200 4.48 21.63 -1.43
CA ARG A 200 4.70 22.77 -2.33
C ARG A 200 4.21 22.44 -3.73
#